data_AF-A0A8H3XEM9-F1
#
_entry.id   AF-A0A8H3XEM9-F1
#
_cell.length_a   1.000
_cell.length_b   1.000
_cell.length_c   1.000
_cell.angle_alpha   90.00
_cell.angle_beta   90.00
_cell.angle_gamma   90.00
#
_symmetry.space_group_name_H-M   'P 1'
#
loop_
_entity.id
_entity.type
_entity.pdbx_description
1 polymer ?
#
loop_
_entity_poly.entity_id
_entity_poly.type
_entity_poly.pdbx_seq_one_letter_code
_entity_poly.pdbx_strand_id
1 'polypeptide(L)'
;MDKIDDYYIDPMLFIIEWNDNGLGQRNINKNNIITTIRSFGDVRPISDLLLNLGGGVIAGNPSDSMFCVFDAPPIENQQIIQGIIVHLTRTYYQANQPSLGRVFDIEATVKGKFKIREHYQIF
;
A
#
# COMPACT_ATOMS: atom_id res chain seq x y z
N MET A 1 -33.39 10.52 15.00
CA MET A 1 -32.20 9.76 15.46
C MET A 1 -31.43 9.52 14.19
N ASP A 2 -30.70 10.55 13.76
CA ASP A 2 -30.11 10.58 12.43
C ASP A 2 -28.80 9.80 12.51
N LYS A 3 -28.90 8.48 12.31
CA LYS A 3 -27.77 7.71 11.82
C LYS A 3 -27.59 8.17 10.38
N ILE A 4 -26.85 9.25 10.21
CA ILE A 4 -26.09 9.43 8.99
C ILE A 4 -25.18 8.21 8.97
N ASP A 5 -25.60 7.19 8.23
CA ASP A 5 -24.70 6.16 7.74
C ASP A 5 -23.68 6.92 6.90
N ASP A 6 -22.65 7.45 7.57
CA ASP A 6 -21.42 7.84 6.93
C ASP A 6 -20.94 6.56 6.25
N TYR A 7 -21.28 6.42 4.98
CA TYR A 7 -20.73 5.44 4.06
C TYR A 7 -19.26 5.85 3.85
N TYR A 8 -18.47 5.73 4.92
CA TYR A 8 -17.02 5.74 4.83
C TYR A 8 -16.72 4.53 3.98
N ILE A 9 -16.44 4.77 2.70
CA ILE A 9 -15.47 3.95 1.99
C ILE A 9 -14.31 3.87 2.97
N ASP A 10 -13.98 2.67 3.44
CA ASP A 10 -12.96 2.46 4.45
C ASP A 10 -11.68 2.01 3.75
N PRO A 11 -10.94 2.92 3.10
CA PRO A 11 -9.73 2.55 2.39
C PRO A 11 -8.71 2.04 3.39
N MET A 12 -8.05 0.96 3.02
CA MET A 12 -6.86 0.53 3.73
C MET A 12 -5.65 1.28 3.20
N LEU A 13 -4.72 1.62 4.09
CA LEU A 13 -3.45 2.20 3.71
C LEU A 13 -2.39 1.10 3.68
N PHE A 14 -1.80 0.87 2.52
CA PHE A 14 -0.70 -0.04 2.29
C PHE A 14 0.61 0.75 2.24
N ILE A 15 1.58 0.39 3.09
CA ILE A 15 2.84 1.11 3.25
C ILE A 15 4.02 0.18 3.02
N ILE A 16 5.03 0.68 2.31
CA ILE A 16 6.34 0.04 2.20
C ILE A 16 7.41 0.97 2.78
N GLU A 17 8.16 0.48 3.75
CA GLU A 17 9.43 1.09 4.16
C GLU A 17 10.56 0.47 3.34
N TRP A 18 11.10 1.22 2.37
CA TRP A 18 12.13 0.71 1.46
C TRP A 18 13.49 0.53 2.13
N ASN A 19 14.16 -0.58 1.82
CA ASN A 19 15.59 -0.77 2.09
C ASN A 19 16.38 -0.58 0.80
N ASP A 20 16.83 0.65 0.54
CA ASP A 20 17.58 1.00 -0.68
C ASP A 20 18.89 0.21 -0.82
N ASN A 21 19.52 -0.16 0.29
CA ASN A 21 20.71 -1.02 0.26
C ASN A 21 20.37 -2.44 -0.23
N GLY A 22 19.26 -3.01 0.25
CA GLY A 22 18.78 -4.32 -0.19
C GLY A 22 18.39 -4.33 -1.67
N LEU A 23 17.70 -3.28 -2.12
CA LEU A 23 17.37 -3.05 -3.53
C LEU A 23 18.63 -2.97 -4.40
N GLY A 24 19.63 -2.19 -3.98
CA GLY A 24 20.90 -2.03 -4.70
C GLY A 24 21.71 -3.33 -4.77
N GLN A 25 21.87 -4.03 -3.64
CA GLN A 25 22.61 -5.30 -3.57
C GLN A 25 22.00 -6.40 -4.44
N ARG A 26 20.67 -6.42 -4.55
CA ARG A 26 19.93 -7.40 -5.33
C ARG A 26 19.64 -6.94 -6.77
N ASN A 27 20.12 -5.74 -7.14
CA ASN A 27 19.91 -5.10 -8.44
C ASN A 27 18.42 -5.04 -8.85
N ILE A 28 17.56 -4.71 -7.88
CA ILE A 28 16.11 -4.61 -8.09
C ILE A 28 15.70 -3.15 -8.24
N ASN A 29 15.04 -2.84 -9.34
CA ASN A 29 14.51 -1.51 -9.60
C ASN A 29 13.21 -1.28 -8.80
N LYS A 30 13.27 -0.35 -7.83
CA LYS A 30 12.13 0.07 -7.01
C LYS A 30 10.88 0.41 -7.83
N ASN A 31 11.06 1.09 -8.97
CA ASN A 31 9.95 1.52 -9.83
C ASN A 31 9.15 0.35 -10.42
N ASN A 32 9.79 -0.81 -10.63
CA ASN A 32 9.08 -1.99 -11.10
C ASN A 32 8.11 -2.49 -10.03
N ILE A 33 8.53 -2.52 -8.77
CA ILE A 33 7.68 -2.94 -7.64
C ILE A 33 6.49 -1.98 -7.48
N ILE A 34 6.76 -0.66 -7.50
CA ILE A 34 5.72 0.37 -7.39
C ILE A 34 4.70 0.25 -8.53
N THR A 35 5.17 0.06 -9.77
CA THR A 35 4.30 -0.09 -10.94
C THR A 35 3.43 -1.34 -10.82
N THR A 36 4.00 -2.45 -10.37
CA THR A 36 3.26 -3.69 -10.10
C THR A 36 2.18 -3.48 -9.05
N ILE A 37 2.49 -2.84 -7.92
CA ILE A 37 1.50 -2.56 -6.86
C ILE A 37 0.34 -1.72 -7.41
N ARG A 38 0.65 -0.66 -8.18
CA ARG A 38 -0.35 0.22 -8.80
C ARG A 38 -1.18 -0.46 -9.90
N SER A 39 -0.76 -1.62 -10.40
CA SER A 39 -1.51 -2.38 -11.41
C SER A 39 -2.65 -3.21 -10.81
N PHE A 40 -2.68 -3.39 -9.48
CA PHE A 40 -3.82 -3.97 -8.80
C PHE A 40 -5.01 -2.99 -8.81
N GLY A 41 -6.22 -3.52 -9.01
CA GLY A 41 -7.44 -2.72 -9.09
C GLY A 41 -7.61 -1.80 -7.88
N ASP A 42 -8.00 -0.55 -8.12
CA ASP A 42 -8.28 0.48 -7.11
C ASP A 42 -7.18 0.69 -6.04
N VAL A 43 -5.92 0.44 -6.42
CA VAL A 43 -4.74 0.91 -5.67
C VAL A 43 -4.31 2.26 -6.22
N ARG A 44 -4.27 3.29 -5.37
CA ARG A 44 -3.89 4.65 -5.75
C ARG A 44 -2.78 5.16 -4.83
N PRO A 45 -1.72 5.81 -5.35
CA PRO A 45 -0.77 6.49 -4.48
C PRO A 45 -1.47 7.58 -3.68
N ILE A 46 -1.04 7.81 -2.43
CA ILE A 46 -1.72 8.78 -1.55
C ILE A 46 -1.75 10.20 -2.12
N SER A 47 -0.78 10.55 -2.98
CA SER A 47 -0.73 11.81 -3.71
C SER A 47 -1.96 12.07 -4.59
N ASP A 48 -2.54 11.04 -5.18
CA ASP A 48 -3.69 11.19 -6.09
C ASP A 48 -4.94 11.59 -5.31
N LEU A 49 -5.02 11.15 -4.06
CA LEU A 49 -6.03 11.60 -3.09
C LEU A 49 -5.78 13.05 -2.68
N LEU A 50 -4.54 13.40 -2.37
CA LEU A 50 -4.15 14.76 -1.95
C LEU A 50 -4.32 15.81 -3.06
N LEU A 51 -4.11 15.42 -4.32
CA LEU A 51 -4.40 16.23 -5.51
C LEU A 51 -5.87 16.70 -5.53
N ASN A 52 -6.81 15.80 -5.28
CA ASN A 52 -8.23 16.09 -5.29
C ASN A 52 -8.71 16.93 -4.09
N LEU A 53 -7.90 17.01 -3.02
CA LEU A 53 -8.19 17.80 -1.81
C LEU A 53 -7.56 19.19 -1.84
N GLY A 54 -7.01 19.63 -2.98
CA GLY A 54 -6.33 20.93 -3.09
C GLY A 54 -4.97 20.96 -2.38
N GLY A 55 -4.36 19.80 -2.17
CA GLY A 55 -3.14 19.59 -1.38
C GLY A 55 -1.84 20.03 -2.05
N GLY A 56 -1.76 21.25 -2.59
CA GLY A 56 -0.51 21.96 -2.94
C GLY A 56 0.66 21.12 -3.49
N VAL A 57 1.90 21.42 -3.07
CA VAL A 57 3.16 20.86 -3.60
C VAL A 57 3.30 19.33 -3.41
N ILE A 58 2.56 18.72 -2.47
CA ILE A 58 2.58 17.27 -2.19
C ILE A 58 1.92 16.47 -3.32
N ALA A 59 1.12 17.16 -4.13
CA ALA A 59 0.36 16.60 -5.24
C ALA A 59 1.24 16.33 -6.48
N GLY A 60 2.44 16.95 -6.57
CA GLY A 60 3.31 16.85 -7.75
C GLY A 60 4.21 15.61 -7.80
N ASN A 61 4.46 14.94 -6.66
CA ASN A 61 5.33 13.78 -6.59
C ASN A 61 4.59 12.62 -5.89
N PRO A 62 4.18 11.59 -6.64
CA PRO A 62 3.47 10.47 -6.04
C PRO A 62 4.36 9.70 -5.08
N SER A 63 3.84 9.44 -3.87
CA SER A 63 4.55 8.61 -2.89
C SER A 63 4.90 7.26 -3.51
N ASP A 64 6.15 6.87 -3.34
CA ASP A 64 6.66 5.55 -3.71
C ASP A 64 6.43 4.51 -2.60
N SER A 65 5.91 4.96 -1.45
CA SER A 65 5.89 4.20 -0.21
C SER A 65 4.49 4.03 0.37
N MET A 66 3.51 4.84 -0.06
CA MET A 66 2.16 4.87 0.54
C MET A 66 1.06 4.80 -0.53
N PHE A 67 0.18 3.82 -0.38
CA PHE A 67 -0.88 3.51 -1.32
C PHE A 67 -2.21 3.35 -0.58
N CYS A 68 -3.25 4.03 -1.05
CA CYS A 68 -4.61 3.77 -0.61
C CYS A 68 -5.21 2.64 -1.45
N VAL A 69 -5.80 1.67 -0.78
CA VAL A 69 -6.46 0.52 -1.39
C VAL A 69 -7.95 0.62 -1.07
N PHE A 70 -8.76 0.79 -2.10
CA PHE A 70 -10.20 0.89 -1.97
C PHE A 70 -10.86 -0.43 -2.33
N ASP A 71 -12.09 -0.63 -1.88
CA ASP A 71 -12.91 -1.74 -2.35
C ASP A 71 -13.19 -1.57 -3.85
N ALA A 72 -13.07 -2.68 -4.58
CA ALA A 72 -13.30 -2.76 -6.02
C ALA A 72 -14.32 -3.88 -6.28
N PRO A 73 -15.63 -3.65 -6.06
CA PRO A 73 -16.65 -4.70 -6.15
C PRO A 73 -16.50 -5.53 -7.43
N PRO A 74 -16.41 -6.88 -7.32
CA PRO A 74 -16.76 -7.70 -6.16
C PRO A 74 -15.62 -7.97 -5.15
N ILE A 75 -14.44 -7.36 -5.31
CA ILE A 75 -13.23 -7.64 -4.53
C ILE A 75 -13.08 -6.60 -3.41
N GLU A 76 -12.91 -7.09 -2.17
CA GLU A 76 -12.63 -6.26 -0.99
C GLU A 76 -11.16 -5.83 -0.94
N ASN A 77 -10.88 -4.65 -0.40
CA ASN A 77 -9.54 -4.09 -0.26
C ASN A 77 -8.55 -5.03 0.47
N GLN A 78 -9.02 -5.81 1.45
CA GLN A 78 -8.22 -6.81 2.15
C GLN A 78 -7.73 -7.91 1.19
N GLN A 79 -8.58 -8.35 0.26
CA GLN A 79 -8.21 -9.36 -0.74
C GLN A 79 -7.20 -8.79 -1.75
N ILE A 80 -7.32 -7.50 -2.10
CA ILE A 80 -6.35 -6.80 -2.95
C ILE A 80 -4.99 -6.74 -2.26
N ILE A 81 -4.93 -6.34 -0.99
CA ILE A 81 -3.70 -6.33 -0.18
C ILE A 81 -3.09 -7.73 -0.09
N GLN A 82 -3.88 -8.77 0.16
CA GLN A 82 -3.39 -10.15 0.15
C GLN A 82 -2.81 -10.55 -1.21
N GLY A 83 -3.46 -10.16 -2.30
CA GLY A 83 -2.95 -10.39 -3.66
C GLY A 83 -1.60 -9.71 -3.91
N ILE A 84 -1.45 -8.46 -3.45
CA ILE A 84 -0.19 -7.73 -3.50
C ILE A 84 0.89 -8.48 -2.70
N ILE A 85 0.64 -8.79 -1.44
CA ILE A 85 1.55 -9.53 -0.55
C ILE A 85 2.00 -10.85 -1.20
N VAL A 86 1.05 -11.66 -1.69
CA VAL A 86 1.36 -12.94 -2.35
C VAL A 86 2.24 -12.74 -3.58
N HIS A 87 1.95 -11.72 -4.39
CA HIS A 87 2.77 -11.41 -5.56
C HIS A 87 4.19 -11.00 -5.14
N LEU A 88 4.31 -10.10 -4.18
CA LEU A 88 5.60 -9.59 -3.72
C LEU A 88 6.46 -10.71 -3.12
N THR A 89 5.88 -11.55 -2.25
CA THR A 89 6.56 -12.73 -1.70
C THR A 89 7.03 -13.66 -2.81
N ARG A 90 6.18 -14.02 -3.77
CA ARG A 90 6.56 -14.96 -4.85
C ARG A 90 7.66 -14.41 -5.75
N THR A 91 7.63 -13.11 -6.02
CA THR A 91 8.55 -12.47 -6.97
C THR A 91 9.88 -12.12 -6.32
N TYR A 92 9.86 -11.67 -5.06
CA TYR A 92 10.99 -10.97 -4.45
C TYR A 92 11.47 -11.59 -3.14
N TYR A 93 10.69 -12.38 -2.42
CA TYR A 93 11.22 -13.00 -1.20
C TYR A 93 12.28 -14.05 -1.54
N GLN A 94 13.46 -13.92 -0.91
CA GLN A 94 14.52 -14.92 -0.99
C GLN A 94 15.10 -15.13 0.40
N ALA A 95 15.09 -16.39 0.86
CA ALA A 95 15.67 -16.74 2.14
C ALA A 95 17.17 -16.39 2.18
N ASN A 96 17.63 -15.83 3.30
CA ASN A 96 19.01 -15.42 3.54
C ASN A 96 19.53 -14.32 2.60
N GLN A 97 18.66 -13.61 1.90
CA GLN A 97 19.01 -12.42 1.14
C GLN A 97 18.61 -11.15 1.91
N PRO A 98 19.27 -10.02 1.66
CA PRO A 98 18.82 -8.73 2.16
C PRO A 98 17.37 -8.47 1.76
N SER A 99 16.55 -8.14 2.76
CA SER A 99 15.16 -7.74 2.51
C SER A 99 15.12 -6.43 1.72
N LEU A 100 14.13 -6.28 0.83
CA LEU A 100 13.94 -5.04 0.06
C LEU A 100 13.17 -3.97 0.84
N GLY A 101 12.60 -4.31 1.99
CA GLY A 101 11.83 -3.38 2.80
C GLY A 101 10.86 -4.08 3.75
N ARG A 102 10.10 -3.29 4.51
CA ARG A 102 9.04 -3.75 5.41
C ARG A 102 7.69 -3.34 4.85
N VAL A 103 6.68 -4.19 5.04
CA VAL A 103 5.34 -4.00 4.46
C VAL A 103 4.31 -3.90 5.57
N PHE A 104 3.42 -2.92 5.47
CA PHE A 104 2.36 -2.70 6.44
C PHE A 104 1.01 -2.50 5.76
N ASP A 105 -0.04 -2.97 6.42
CA ASP A 105 -1.40 -2.46 6.19
C ASP A 105 -1.91 -1.72 7.43
N ILE A 106 -2.70 -0.68 7.18
CA ILE A 106 -3.38 0.10 8.20
C ILE A 106 -4.86 0.17 7.87
N GLU A 107 -5.67 -0.19 8.85
CA GLU A 107 -7.13 -0.24 8.79
C GLU A 107 -7.70 0.69 9.87
N ALA A 108 -8.63 1.57 9.50
CA ALA A 108 -9.38 2.34 10.48
C ALA A 108 -10.50 1.44 11.04
N THR A 109 -10.43 1.08 12.31
CA THR A 109 -11.43 0.13 12.88
C THR A 109 -12.66 0.86 13.42
N VAL A 110 -12.43 2.04 14.01
CA VAL A 110 -13.44 3.00 14.45
C VAL A 110 -12.81 4.38 14.43
N LYS A 111 -13.63 5.44 14.55
CA LYS A 111 -13.14 6.83 14.61
C LYS A 111 -12.00 6.99 15.63
N GLY A 112 -10.82 7.38 15.13
CA GLY A 112 -9.62 7.62 15.92
C GLY A 112 -8.84 6.38 16.36
N LYS A 113 -9.20 5.17 15.89
CA LYS A 113 -8.45 3.93 16.17
C LYS A 113 -8.02 3.24 14.88
N PHE A 114 -6.73 2.96 14.79
CA PHE A 114 -6.11 2.30 13.66
C PHE A 114 -5.51 0.97 14.10
N LYS A 115 -5.72 -0.06 13.29
CA LYS A 115 -5.01 -1.32 13.41
C LYS A 115 -3.90 -1.33 12.38
N ILE A 116 -2.68 -1.58 12.84
CA ILE A 116 -1.48 -1.67 11.99
C ILE A 116 -1.04 -3.13 11.99
N ARG A 117 -0.80 -3.70 10.82
CA ARG A 117 -0.25 -5.04 10.65
C ARG A 117 1.05 -4.95 9.87
N GLU A 118 2.11 -5.56 10.38
CA GLU A 118 3.36 -5.77 9.64
C GLU A 118 3.34 -7.15 9.01
N HIS A 119 3.75 -7.23 7.74
CA HIS A 119 3.89 -8.48 7.00
C HIS A 119 5.36 -8.84 6.86
N TYR A 120 5.73 -9.98 7.42
CA TYR A 120 7.10 -10.48 7.40
C TYR A 120 7.34 -11.36 6.17
N GLN A 121 8.61 -11.50 5.77
CA GLN A 121 9.03 -12.40 4.68
C GLN A 121 8.35 -12.10 3.33
N ILE A 122 8.18 -10.81 3.03
CA ILE A 122 7.60 -10.34 1.76
C ILE A 122 8.66 -10.06 0.70
N PHE A 123 9.80 -9.51 1.12
CA PHE A 123 10.90 -9.10 0.27
C PHE A 123 12.24 -9.58 0.81
#